data_AF-A0A2N6QSL2-F1
#
_entry.id   AF-A0A2N6QSL2-F1
#
_cell.length_a   1.000
_cell.length_b   1.000
_cell.length_c   1.000
_cell.angle_alpha   90.00
_cell.angle_beta   90.00
_cell.angle_gamma   90.00
#
_symmetry.space_group_name_H-M   'P 1'
#
loop_
_entity.id
_entity.type
_entity.pdbx_description
1 polymer ?
#
loop_
_entity_poly.entity_id
_entity_poly.type
_entity_poly.pdbx_seq_one_letter_code
_entity_poly.pdbx_strand_id
1 'polypeptide(L)'
;MINVPSLIQLKAFARIDGLWLALLWTASFMSMMYMPKSALGGLLMLATPPFMLWRFIKFRNYALDGVISFARGLTYGCYCIFYASLLFALVQTAYFQFLDGGHFVQIMHQALQTMEGVYQQNGVDIKQAMETVDLMGTLKPIELAFVFMTQNLLLGALLSVIVAAIGMKRVKNHTRI
;
A
#
# COMPACT_ATOMS: atom_id res chain seq x y z
N MET A 1 22.50 -20.64 -7.22
CA MET A 1 23.33 -19.42 -7.19
C MET A 1 22.43 -18.22 -7.40
N ILE A 2 22.50 -17.20 -6.54
CA ILE A 2 21.70 -15.97 -6.70
C ILE A 2 22.24 -15.21 -7.91
N ASN A 3 21.39 -14.96 -8.91
CA ASN A 3 21.76 -14.16 -10.07
C ASN A 3 21.73 -12.67 -9.71
N VAL A 4 22.87 -12.15 -9.26
CA VAL A 4 23.05 -10.78 -8.78
C VAL A 4 22.57 -9.72 -9.81
N PRO A 5 22.95 -9.80 -11.11
CA PRO A 5 22.42 -8.88 -12.13
C PRO A 5 20.89 -8.83 -12.18
N SER A 6 20.23 -9.98 -12.09
CA SER A 6 18.76 -10.07 -12.16
C SER A 6 18.06 -9.38 -10.96
N LEU A 7 18.70 -9.40 -9.79
CA LEU A 7 18.22 -8.72 -8.59
C LEU A 7 18.44 -7.21 -8.65
N ILE A 8 19.58 -6.76 -9.18
CA ILE A 8 19.87 -5.33 -9.37
C ILE A 8 18.83 -4.70 -10.30
N GLN A 9 18.57 -5.36 -11.43
CA GLN A 9 17.54 -4.94 -12.39
C GLN A 9 16.16 -4.88 -11.70
N LEU A 10 15.76 -5.93 -11.00
CA LEU A 10 14.47 -6.00 -10.31
C LEU A 10 14.29 -4.85 -9.31
N LYS A 11 15.31 -4.58 -8.49
CA LYS A 11 15.28 -3.47 -7.53
C LYS A 11 15.20 -2.11 -8.23
N ALA A 12 15.86 -1.94 -9.38
CA ALA A 12 15.81 -0.70 -10.13
C ALA A 12 14.39 -0.38 -10.61
N PHE A 13 13.70 -1.35 -11.21
CA PHE A 13 12.28 -1.20 -11.58
C PHE A 13 11.42 -0.96 -10.35
N ALA A 14 11.54 -1.83 -9.33
CA ALA A 14 10.74 -1.75 -8.12
C ALA A 14 10.84 -0.41 -7.39
N ARG A 15 11.98 0.31 -7.45
CA ARG A 15 12.12 1.67 -6.91
C ARG A 15 11.23 2.68 -7.64
N ILE A 16 11.25 2.65 -8.97
CA ILE A 16 10.43 3.57 -9.79
C ILE A 16 8.96 3.23 -9.63
N ASP A 17 8.62 1.94 -9.64
CA ASP A 17 7.26 1.44 -9.41
C ASP A 17 6.74 1.81 -8.02
N GLY A 18 7.57 1.65 -6.99
CA GLY A 18 7.30 2.05 -5.62
C GLY A 18 7.09 3.56 -5.47
N LEU A 19 7.83 4.40 -6.21
CA LEU A 19 7.60 5.84 -6.23
C LEU A 19 6.20 6.17 -6.77
N TRP A 20 5.79 5.58 -7.88
CA TRP A 20 4.45 5.80 -8.42
C TRP A 20 3.36 5.34 -7.45
N LEU A 21 3.59 4.23 -6.74
CA LEU A 21 2.67 3.75 -5.74
C LEU A 21 2.61 4.68 -4.51
N ALA A 22 3.75 5.23 -4.06
CA ALA A 22 3.78 6.25 -3.01
C ALA A 22 2.99 7.50 -3.40
N LEU A 23 3.08 7.94 -4.66
CA LEU A 23 2.29 9.07 -5.17
C LEU A 23 0.79 8.77 -5.16
N LEU A 24 0.38 7.55 -5.55
CA LEU A 24 -1.01 7.10 -5.47
C LEU A 24 -1.52 7.16 -4.02
N TRP A 25 -0.75 6.62 -3.07
CA TRP A 25 -1.12 6.63 -1.65
C TRP A 25 -1.13 8.03 -1.06
N THR A 26 -0.19 8.89 -1.46
CA THR A 26 -0.18 10.30 -1.06
C THR A 26 -1.43 11.01 -1.56
N ALA A 27 -1.80 10.84 -2.82
CA ALA A 27 -3.01 11.44 -3.37
C ALA A 27 -4.29 10.93 -2.67
N SER A 28 -4.34 9.63 -2.39
CA SER A 28 -5.42 9.01 -1.60
C SER A 28 -5.54 9.63 -0.21
N PHE A 29 -4.42 9.69 0.52
CA PHE A 29 -4.35 10.23 1.87
C PHE A 29 -4.73 11.71 1.93
N MET A 30 -4.16 12.53 1.04
CA MET A 30 -4.50 13.96 0.98
C MET A 30 -5.98 14.17 0.64
N SER A 31 -6.56 13.36 -0.25
CA SER A 31 -7.99 13.42 -0.50
C SER A 31 -8.81 13.05 0.75
N MET A 32 -8.39 12.07 1.53
CA MET A 32 -9.09 11.71 2.77
C MET A 32 -9.00 12.83 3.80
N MET A 33 -7.85 13.51 3.91
CA MET A 33 -7.67 14.60 4.87
C MET A 33 -8.40 15.88 4.46
N TYR A 34 -8.33 16.32 3.20
CA TYR A 34 -8.92 17.60 2.77
C TYR A 34 -10.34 17.48 2.23
N MET A 35 -10.74 16.29 1.78
CA MET A 35 -12.07 16.04 1.20
C MET A 35 -12.69 14.76 1.78
N PRO A 36 -12.88 14.65 3.11
CA PRO A 36 -13.30 13.41 3.78
C PRO A 36 -14.68 12.89 3.34
N LYS A 37 -15.56 13.77 2.83
CA LYS A 37 -16.87 13.40 2.28
C LYS A 37 -16.80 12.84 0.85
N SER A 38 -15.66 12.99 0.18
CA SER A 38 -15.44 12.50 -1.18
C SER A 38 -15.03 11.04 -1.16
N ALA A 39 -15.57 10.24 -2.07
CA ALA A 39 -15.15 8.86 -2.28
C ALA A 39 -13.74 8.75 -2.90
N LEU A 40 -13.15 9.85 -3.38
CA LEU A 40 -11.90 9.84 -4.15
C LEU A 40 -10.73 9.23 -3.37
N GLY A 41 -10.58 9.55 -2.10
CA GLY A 41 -9.54 8.97 -1.24
C GLY A 41 -9.65 7.44 -1.18
N GLY A 42 -10.85 6.93 -0.89
CA GLY A 42 -11.13 5.50 -0.84
C GLY A 42 -10.94 4.80 -2.19
N LEU A 43 -11.39 5.41 -3.28
CA LEU A 43 -11.23 4.87 -4.63
C LEU A 43 -9.76 4.77 -5.06
N LEU A 44 -8.94 5.79 -4.76
CA LEU A 44 -7.51 5.74 -5.03
C LEU A 44 -6.81 4.66 -4.21
N MET A 45 -7.23 4.44 -2.96
CA MET A 45 -6.71 3.34 -2.14
C MET A 45 -7.08 1.99 -2.74
N LEU A 46 -8.35 1.81 -3.12
CA LEU A 46 -8.87 0.59 -3.77
C LEU A 46 -8.24 0.34 -5.15
N ALA A 47 -7.67 1.36 -5.79
CA ALA A 47 -6.92 1.20 -7.04
C ALA A 47 -5.54 0.55 -6.84
N THR A 48 -5.07 0.36 -5.60
CA THR A 48 -3.74 -0.21 -5.31
C THR A 48 -3.53 -1.62 -5.93
N PRO A 49 -4.43 -2.61 -5.75
CA PRO A 49 -4.27 -3.92 -6.39
C PRO A 49 -4.20 -3.90 -7.92
N PRO A 50 -5.16 -3.29 -8.67
CA PRO A 50 -5.09 -3.25 -10.12
C PRO A 50 -3.89 -2.44 -10.62
N PHE A 51 -3.53 -1.35 -9.94
CA PHE A 51 -2.34 -0.56 -10.26
C PHE A 51 -1.06 -1.39 -10.14
N MET A 52 -0.90 -2.11 -9.03
CA MET A 52 0.26 -2.96 -8.79
C MET A 52 0.35 -4.09 -9.83
N LEU A 53 -0.78 -4.73 -10.15
CA LEU A 53 -0.84 -5.78 -11.17
C LEU A 53 -0.45 -5.23 -12.56
N TRP A 54 -0.93 -4.04 -12.92
CA TRP A 54 -0.57 -3.39 -14.18
C TRP A 54 0.94 -3.11 -14.25
N ARG A 55 1.53 -2.50 -13.21
CA ARG A 55 2.98 -2.25 -13.15
C ARG A 55 3.78 -3.54 -13.21
N PHE A 56 3.33 -4.59 -12.51
CA PHE A 56 3.92 -5.93 -12.57
C PHE A 56 3.95 -6.49 -14.00
N ILE A 57 2.82 -6.45 -14.71
CA ILE A 57 2.72 -6.96 -16.09
C ILE A 57 3.62 -6.14 -17.01
N LYS A 58 3.69 -4.82 -16.82
CA LYS A 58 4.57 -3.94 -17.59
C LYS A 58 6.05 -4.30 -17.37
N PHE A 59 6.49 -4.48 -16.13
CA PHE A 59 7.85 -4.93 -15.81
C PHE A 59 8.15 -6.29 -16.45
N ARG A 60 7.25 -7.26 -16.31
CA ARG A 60 7.38 -8.60 -16.89
C ARG A 60 7.56 -8.53 -18.42
N ASN A 61 6.69 -7.79 -19.11
CA ASN A 61 6.70 -7.76 -20.57
C ASN A 61 7.87 -6.93 -21.13
N TYR A 62 8.24 -5.84 -20.47
CA TYR A 62 9.29 -4.93 -20.94
C TYR A 62 10.70 -5.44 -20.61
N ALA A 63 10.92 -5.96 -19.41
CA ALA A 63 12.26 -6.26 -18.92
C ALA A 63 12.59 -7.77 -18.92
N LEU A 64 11.59 -8.65 -19.01
CA LEU A 64 11.72 -10.10 -18.83
C LEU A 64 11.07 -10.92 -19.97
N ASP A 65 10.84 -10.31 -21.13
CA ASP A 65 10.27 -10.97 -22.32
C ASP A 65 8.94 -11.70 -22.05
N GLY A 66 8.14 -11.16 -21.13
CA GLY A 66 6.82 -11.70 -20.80
C GLY A 66 6.84 -12.91 -19.86
N VAL A 67 7.99 -13.31 -19.31
CA VAL A 67 8.13 -14.50 -18.46
C VAL A 67 8.68 -14.10 -17.09
N ILE A 68 7.98 -14.51 -16.02
CA ILE A 68 8.45 -14.28 -14.65
C ILE A 68 7.98 -15.42 -13.74
N SER A 69 8.90 -15.90 -12.89
CA SER A 69 8.58 -16.89 -11.86
C SER A 69 7.83 -16.24 -10.69
N PHE A 70 7.07 -17.05 -9.96
CA PHE A 70 6.37 -16.60 -8.74
C PHE A 70 7.34 -15.93 -7.76
N ALA A 71 8.47 -16.58 -7.45
CA ALA A 71 9.44 -16.06 -6.49
C ALA A 71 10.01 -14.69 -6.90
N ARG A 72 10.39 -14.52 -8.18
CA ARG A 72 10.89 -13.24 -8.69
C ARG A 72 9.79 -12.18 -8.68
N GLY A 73 8.57 -12.56 -9.01
CA GLY A 73 7.40 -11.68 -8.94
C GLY A 73 7.07 -11.22 -7.52
N LEU A 74 7.11 -12.14 -6.56
CA LEU A 74 6.89 -11.84 -5.13
C LEU A 74 7.97 -10.90 -4.61
N THR A 75 9.24 -11.18 -4.90
CA THR A 75 10.36 -10.30 -4.51
C THR A 75 10.19 -8.89 -5.10
N TYR A 76 9.79 -8.79 -6.36
CA TYR A 76 9.48 -7.50 -7.00
C TYR A 76 8.35 -6.76 -6.28
N GLY A 77 7.21 -7.42 -6.02
CA GLY A 77 6.07 -6.82 -5.32
C GLY A 77 6.45 -6.33 -3.92
N CYS A 78 7.17 -7.15 -3.14
CA CYS A 78 7.63 -6.77 -1.81
C CYS A 78 8.56 -5.55 -1.84
N TYR A 79 9.47 -5.46 -2.82
CA TYR A 79 10.32 -4.27 -2.96
C TYR A 79 9.51 -3.02 -3.34
N CYS A 80 8.54 -3.13 -4.26
CA CYS A 80 7.65 -2.01 -4.61
C CYS A 80 6.92 -1.48 -3.37
N ILE A 81 6.32 -2.36 -2.56
CA ILE A 81 5.65 -2.01 -1.31
C ILE A 81 6.62 -1.39 -0.33
N PHE A 82 7.79 -1.99 -0.14
CA PHE A 82 8.78 -1.45 0.79
C PHE A 82 9.20 -0.02 0.44
N TYR A 83 9.52 0.24 -0.83
CA TYR A 83 9.88 1.58 -1.28
C TYR A 83 8.71 2.55 -1.18
N ALA A 84 7.50 2.11 -1.52
CA ALA A 84 6.30 2.95 -1.43
C ALA A 84 5.98 3.33 0.02
N SER A 85 6.00 2.35 0.93
CA SER A 85 5.72 2.54 2.36
C SER A 85 6.72 3.47 3.00
N LEU A 86 8.00 3.37 2.65
CA LEU A 86 9.04 4.26 3.20
C LEU A 86 8.82 5.71 2.76
N LEU A 87 8.62 5.94 1.46
CA LEU A 87 8.37 7.29 0.93
C LEU A 87 7.07 7.89 1.48
N PHE A 88 6.02 7.08 1.54
CA PHE A 88 4.73 7.51 2.06
C PHE A 88 4.78 7.81 3.56
N ALA A 89 5.53 7.03 4.35
CA ALA A 89 5.75 7.33 5.77
C ALA A 89 6.45 8.67 6.00
N LEU A 90 7.40 9.05 5.13
CA LEU A 90 8.03 10.39 5.19
C LEU A 90 7.00 11.49 4.92
N VAL A 91 6.13 11.31 3.92
CA VAL A 91 5.04 12.24 3.62
C VAL A 91 4.06 12.34 4.80
N GLN A 92 3.64 11.21 5.36
CA GLN A 92 2.75 11.16 6.52
C GLN A 92 3.37 11.83 7.74
N THR A 93 4.66 11.59 8.01
CA THR A 93 5.38 12.24 9.11
C THR A 93 5.38 13.76 8.93
N ALA A 94 5.69 14.26 7.74
CA ALA A 94 5.66 15.69 7.45
C ALA A 94 4.25 16.27 7.61
N TYR A 95 3.22 15.57 7.14
CA TYR A 95 1.83 15.98 7.32
C TYR A 95 1.47 16.06 8.82
N PHE A 96 1.71 15.00 9.58
CA PHE A 96 1.39 14.96 11.02
C PHE A 96 2.16 15.99 11.84
N GLN A 97 3.39 16.31 11.44
CA GLN A 97 4.23 17.27 12.14
C GLN A 97 3.85 18.73 11.86
N PHE A 98 3.48 19.06 10.62
CA PHE A 98 3.35 20.46 10.18
C PHE A 98 1.93 20.88 9.81
N LEU A 99 1.07 19.96 9.38
CA LEU A 99 -0.21 20.27 8.76
C LEU A 99 -1.41 19.75 9.55
N ASP A 100 -1.24 18.69 10.33
CA ASP A 100 -2.37 17.95 10.89
C ASP A 100 -3.14 18.72 11.97
N GLY A 101 -2.46 19.26 12.99
CA GLY A 101 -3.12 20.02 14.06
C GLY A 101 -4.27 19.27 14.78
N GLY A 102 -4.28 17.93 14.76
CA GLY A 102 -5.35 17.08 15.31
C GLY A 102 -6.49 16.76 14.34
N HIS A 103 -6.40 17.23 13.10
CA HIS A 103 -7.43 17.01 12.06
C HIS A 103 -7.63 15.53 11.73
N PHE A 104 -6.55 14.74 11.68
CA PHE A 104 -6.62 13.30 11.47
C PHE A 104 -7.54 12.60 12.48
N VAL A 105 -7.35 12.89 13.77
CA VAL A 105 -8.17 12.32 14.86
C VAL A 105 -9.64 12.72 14.69
N GLN A 106 -9.90 13.97 14.34
CA GLN A 106 -11.27 14.46 14.09
C GLN A 106 -11.94 13.72 12.94
N ILE A 107 -11.24 13.52 11.82
CA ILE A 107 -11.75 12.78 10.66
C ILE A 107 -12.04 11.32 11.03
N MET A 108 -11.13 10.67 11.78
CA MET A 108 -11.33 9.28 12.20
C MET A 108 -12.55 9.13 13.12
N HIS A 109 -12.74 10.03 14.09
CA HIS A 109 -13.94 10.06 14.92
C HIS A 109 -15.21 10.23 14.09
N GLN A 110 -15.21 11.19 13.15
CA GLN A 110 -16.34 11.41 12.27
C GLN A 110 -16.67 10.17 11.41
N ALA A 111 -15.64 9.49 10.90
CA ALA A 111 -15.82 8.26 10.12
C ALA A 111 -16.44 7.15 10.97
N LEU A 112 -15.98 6.95 12.20
CA LEU A 112 -16.55 5.97 13.13
C LEU A 112 -18.01 6.27 13.45
N GLN A 113 -18.33 7.53 13.80
CA GLN A 113 -19.71 7.95 14.09
C GLN A 113 -20.64 7.73 12.90
N THR A 114 -20.17 7.98 11.68
CA THR A 114 -20.96 7.76 10.45
C THR A 114 -21.33 6.28 10.26
N MET A 115 -20.51 5.37 10.77
CA MET A 115 -20.72 3.92 10.66
C MET A 115 -21.26 3.27 11.94
N GLU A 116 -21.62 4.05 12.97
CA GLU A 116 -22.02 3.55 14.28
C GLU A 116 -23.16 2.53 14.21
N GLY A 117 -24.21 2.83 13.45
CA GLY A 117 -25.34 1.90 13.30
C GLY A 117 -24.95 0.57 12.67
N VAL A 118 -23.97 0.55 11.76
CA VAL A 118 -23.45 -0.68 11.14
C VAL A 118 -22.61 -1.46 12.15
N TYR A 119 -21.76 -0.78 12.93
CA TYR A 119 -20.93 -1.41 13.94
C TYR A 119 -21.77 -2.04 15.06
N GLN A 120 -22.77 -1.33 15.58
CA GLN A 120 -23.68 -1.83 16.61
C GLN A 120 -24.45 -3.08 16.14
N GLN A 121 -24.92 -3.09 14.89
CA GLN A 121 -25.60 -4.26 14.30
C GLN A 121 -24.69 -5.49 14.17
N ASN A 122 -23.39 -5.29 13.97
CA ASN A 122 -22.40 -6.37 13.88
C ASN A 122 -21.78 -6.72 15.24
N GLY A 123 -22.32 -6.19 16.35
CA GLY A 123 -21.81 -6.44 17.71
C GLY A 123 -20.43 -5.84 17.99
N VAL A 124 -20.01 -4.85 17.19
CA VAL A 124 -18.72 -4.16 17.36
C VAL A 124 -18.92 -2.95 18.27
N ASP A 125 -18.13 -2.89 19.33
CA ASP A 125 -18.13 -1.75 20.25
C ASP A 125 -17.37 -0.56 19.63
N ILE A 126 -18.13 0.43 19.18
CA ILE A 126 -17.57 1.66 18.61
C ILE A 126 -16.69 2.41 19.62
N LYS A 127 -16.92 2.25 20.93
CA LYS A 127 -16.13 2.93 21.96
C LYS A 127 -14.68 2.47 21.94
N GLN A 128 -14.44 1.17 21.75
CA GLN A 128 -13.08 0.64 21.62
C GLN A 128 -12.36 1.20 20.39
N ALA A 129 -13.09 1.39 19.28
CA ALA A 129 -12.54 2.01 18.08
C ALA A 129 -12.20 3.49 18.31
N MET A 130 -13.07 4.23 19.00
CA MET A 130 -12.84 5.62 19.38
C MET A 130 -11.64 5.76 20.33
N GLU A 131 -11.54 4.92 21.36
CA GLU A 131 -10.38 4.90 22.27
C GLU A 131 -9.07 4.61 21.52
N THR A 132 -9.11 3.71 20.54
CA THR A 132 -7.94 3.43 19.69
C THR A 132 -7.52 4.65 18.88
N VAL A 133 -8.48 5.39 18.32
CA VAL A 133 -8.23 6.64 17.59
C VAL A 133 -7.66 7.71 18.52
N ASP A 134 -8.16 7.83 19.75
CA ASP A 134 -7.64 8.76 20.74
C ASP A 134 -6.20 8.42 21.13
N LEU A 135 -5.89 7.13 21.34
CA LEU A 135 -4.53 6.67 21.59
C LEU A 135 -3.59 7.01 20.43
N MET A 136 -4.04 6.85 19.18
CA MET A 136 -3.26 7.28 18.00
C MET A 136 -2.97 8.79 18.02
N GLY A 137 -3.91 9.60 18.50
CA GLY A 137 -3.73 11.05 18.67
C GLY A 137 -2.68 11.45 19.71
N THR A 138 -2.30 10.55 20.61
CA THR A 138 -1.24 10.80 21.61
C THR A 138 0.16 10.46 21.12
N LEU A 139 0.28 9.74 20.00
CA LEU A 139 1.56 9.32 19.45
C LEU A 139 2.31 10.51 18.83
N LYS A 140 3.65 10.44 18.84
CA LYS A 140 4.45 11.39 18.06
C LYS A 140 4.18 11.20 16.56
N PRO A 141 4.29 12.25 15.73
CA PRO A 141 4.10 12.17 14.28
C PRO A 141 4.84 11.00 13.60
N ILE A 142 6.10 10.77 14.01
CA ILE A 142 6.93 9.69 13.47
C ILE A 142 6.47 8.30 13.92
N GLU A 143 5.98 8.17 15.15
CA GLU A 143 5.48 6.91 15.70
C GLU A 143 4.18 6.52 14.98
N LEU A 144 3.29 7.49 14.78
CA LEU A 144 2.05 7.30 14.04
C LEU A 144 2.31 6.91 12.57
N ALA A 145 3.22 7.60 11.88
CA ALA A 145 3.62 7.24 10.52
C ALA A 145 4.25 5.84 10.46
N PHE A 146 4.99 5.42 11.49
CA PHE A 146 5.58 4.08 11.55
C PHE A 146 4.53 2.98 11.75
N VAL A 147 3.46 3.25 12.52
CA VAL A 147 2.31 2.34 12.62
C VAL A 147 1.70 2.11 11.24
N PHE A 148 1.42 3.19 10.49
CA PHE A 148 0.89 3.07 9.12
C PHE A 148 1.86 2.37 8.17
N MET A 149 3.16 2.68 8.24
CA MET A 149 4.18 2.01 7.45
C MET A 149 4.16 0.50 7.69
N THR A 150 4.08 0.08 8.95
CA THR A 150 4.03 -1.35 9.33
C THR A 150 2.77 -2.02 8.78
N GLN A 151 1.60 -1.39 8.89
CA GLN A 151 0.36 -1.89 8.29
C GLN A 151 0.48 -2.02 6.76
N ASN A 152 1.03 -1.00 6.08
CA ASN A 152 1.25 -1.01 4.63
C ASN A 152 2.20 -2.13 4.21
N LEU A 153 3.27 -2.38 4.98
CA LEU A 153 4.19 -3.49 4.71
C LEU A 153 3.51 -4.85 4.86
N LEU A 154 2.72 -5.06 5.92
CA LEU A 154 2.03 -6.33 6.16
C LEU A 154 0.96 -6.61 5.11
N LEU A 155 0.04 -5.66 4.88
CA LEU A 155 -1.03 -5.79 3.90
C LEU A 155 -0.47 -5.82 2.46
N GLY A 156 0.54 -5.01 2.19
CA GLY A 156 1.20 -4.97 0.90
C GLY A 156 1.99 -6.25 0.59
N ALA A 157 2.57 -6.92 1.59
CA ALA A 157 3.21 -8.22 1.42
C ALA A 157 2.17 -9.29 1.02
N LEU A 158 1.01 -9.32 1.66
CA LEU A 158 -0.09 -10.21 1.29
C LEU A 158 -0.60 -9.91 -0.13
N LEU A 159 -0.76 -8.63 -0.46
CA LEU A 159 -1.13 -8.22 -1.81
C LEU A 159 -0.08 -8.65 -2.85
N SER A 160 1.20 -8.58 -2.51
CA SER A 160 2.29 -9.00 -3.40
C SER A 160 2.24 -10.49 -3.71
N VAL A 161 1.78 -11.33 -2.78
CA VAL A 161 1.50 -12.75 -3.03
C VAL A 161 0.41 -12.91 -4.07
N ILE A 162 -0.71 -12.20 -3.91
CA ILE A 162 -1.84 -12.25 -4.85
C ILE A 162 -1.42 -11.78 -6.24
N VAL A 163 -0.73 -10.64 -6.33
CA VAL A 163 -0.27 -10.08 -7.60
C VAL A 163 0.74 -11.00 -8.28
N ALA A 164 1.67 -11.60 -7.53
CA ALA A 164 2.63 -12.56 -8.08
C ALA A 164 1.95 -13.83 -8.58
N ALA A 165 0.94 -14.33 -7.88
CA ALA A 165 0.17 -15.52 -8.28
C ALA A 165 -0.62 -15.27 -9.58
N ILE A 166 -1.23 -14.10 -9.73
CA ILE A 166 -1.99 -13.73 -10.94
C ILE A 166 -1.05 -13.40 -12.11
N GLY A 167 0.06 -12.70 -11.84
CA GLY A 167 0.94 -12.15 -12.87
C GLY A 167 1.99 -13.12 -13.40
N MET A 168 2.30 -14.21 -12.69
CA MET A 168 3.35 -15.15 -13.08
C MET A 168 3.05 -15.81 -14.44
N LYS A 169 4.11 -16.03 -15.23
CA LYS A 169 4.03 -16.73 -16.50
C LYS A 169 5.31 -17.53 -16.70
N ARG A 170 5.19 -18.85 -16.87
CA ARG A 170 6.32 -19.76 -17.14
C ARG A 170 6.42 -20.01 -18.64
N VAL A 171 7.64 -20.25 -19.13
CA VAL A 171 7.85 -20.76 -20.50
C VAL A 171 7.20 -22.14 -20.58
N LYS A 172 6.33 -22.37 -21.56
CA LYS A 172 5.85 -23.71 -21.89
C LYS A 172 7.00 -24.41 -22.61
N ASN A 173 7.72 -25.31 -21.95
CA ASN A 173 8.69 -26.15 -22.65
C ASN A 173 7.91 -26.95 -23.70
N HIS A 174 8.12 -26.65 -24.99
CA HIS A 174 7.69 -27.55 -26.04
C HIS A 174 8.49 -28.84 -25.85
N THR A 175 7.80 -29.88 -25.40
CA THR A 175 8.27 -31.27 -25.47
C THR A 175 8.73 -31.50 -26.90
N ARG A 176 10.05 -31.60 -27.11
CA ARG A 176 10.60 -32.10 -28.37
C ARG A 176 10.12 -33.55 -28.48
N ILE A 177 9.33 -33.81 -29.51
CA ILE A 177 8.93 -35.13 -30.00
C ILE A 177 10.19 -35.85 -30.50
#